data_AF-A0A9W3DDS1-F1
#
_entry.id   AF-A0A9W3DDS1-F1
#
_cell.length_a   1.000
_cell.length_b   1.000
_cell.length_c   1.000
_cell.angle_alpha   90.00
_cell.angle_beta   90.00
_cell.angle_gamma   90.00
#
_symmetry.space_group_name_H-M   'P 1'
#
loop_
_entity.id
_entity.type
_entity.pdbx_description
1 polymer ?
#
loop_
_entity_poly.entity_id
_entity_poly.type
_entity_poly.pdbx_seq_one_letter_code
_entity_poly.pdbx_strand_id
1 'polypeptide(L)'
;MSGRVVYQVWQIHNWLQINEESDDEIVRNMVIPMKEKFDKYWEEVSDLFAITAVFDPRLKLPVVEYCLGRLDMSTRDEKMKNLHLKLKTLFESYDKKSKSTSCSTEPRVMDQQNVRGGPKGTFANYGDFFAFRKTSVAASGKTALQAYLDEPALDMDSFESLDILQWWKDNTHRFGDFPAMACDLLSIPITTVASESSFSIGSRVLNKYRSRLLPKNVQALICSRNWLKGFEAYDHGKLFTLHIF
;
A
#
# COMPACT_ATOMS: atom_id res chain seq x y z
N MET A 1 4.88 -6.81 2.21
CA MET A 1 4.61 -6.05 3.45
C MET A 1 3.10 -5.96 3.76
N SER A 2 2.24 -5.49 2.85
CA SER A 2 0.81 -5.24 3.15
C SER A 2 -0.01 -6.47 3.60
N GLY A 3 -0.04 -7.58 2.85
CA GLY A 3 -0.91 -8.71 3.23
C GLY A 3 -0.60 -9.36 4.58
N ARG A 4 0.67 -9.43 4.99
CA ARG A 4 1.05 -9.95 6.31
C ARG A 4 0.57 -9.06 7.45
N VAL A 5 0.63 -7.74 7.28
CA VAL A 5 0.20 -6.80 8.32
C VAL A 5 -1.33 -6.80 8.44
N VAL A 6 -2.06 -6.85 7.32
CA VAL A 6 -3.53 -7.01 7.33
C VAL A 6 -3.92 -8.26 8.11
N TYR A 7 -3.25 -9.39 7.86
CA TYR A 7 -3.48 -10.63 8.59
C TYR A 7 -3.15 -10.51 10.09
N GLN A 8 -2.02 -9.89 10.45
CA GLN A 8 -1.63 -9.70 11.85
C GLN A 8 -2.63 -8.84 12.63
N VAL A 9 -3.11 -7.75 12.03
CA VAL A 9 -4.13 -6.90 12.68
C VAL A 9 -5.45 -7.63 12.84
N TRP A 10 -5.83 -8.43 11.84
CA TRP A 10 -7.00 -9.31 11.95
C TRP A 10 -6.84 -10.35 13.07
N GLN A 11 -5.65 -10.94 13.24
CA GLN A 11 -5.36 -11.86 14.35
C GLN A 11 -5.52 -11.20 15.72
N ILE A 12 -5.05 -9.96 15.88
CA ILE A 12 -5.23 -9.19 17.13
C ILE A 12 -6.71 -8.98 17.40
N HIS A 13 -7.47 -8.53 16.39
CA HIS A 13 -8.91 -8.34 16.53
C HIS A 13 -9.62 -9.64 16.95
N ASN A 14 -9.34 -10.73 16.25
CA ASN A 14 -9.94 -12.04 16.53
C ASN A 14 -9.57 -12.55 17.93
N TRP A 15 -8.32 -12.34 18.36
CA TRP A 15 -7.89 -12.70 19.71
C TRP A 15 -8.64 -11.91 20.77
N LEU A 16 -8.79 -10.59 20.60
CA LEU A 16 -9.55 -9.76 21.54
C LEU A 16 -11.01 -10.21 21.64
N GLN A 17 -11.65 -10.47 20.50
CA GLN A 17 -13.03 -10.95 20.44
C GLN A 17 -13.24 -12.28 21.16
N ILE A 18 -12.37 -13.27 20.93
CA ILE A 18 -12.49 -14.59 21.57
C ILE A 18 -12.31 -14.49 23.09
N ASN A 19 -11.45 -13.58 23.56
CA ASN A 19 -11.10 -13.48 24.98
C ASN A 19 -11.97 -12.50 25.77
N GLU A 20 -12.97 -11.85 25.15
CA GLU A 20 -13.94 -10.99 25.85
C GLU A 20 -14.74 -11.74 26.91
N GLU A 21 -15.06 -13.01 26.64
CA GLU A 21 -15.79 -13.89 27.54
C GLU A 21 -14.89 -14.99 28.13
N SER A 22 -13.57 -14.74 28.18
CA SER A 22 -12.60 -15.69 28.74
C SER A 22 -12.98 -16.13 30.15
N ASP A 23 -12.84 -17.42 30.45
CA ASP A 23 -13.02 -17.99 31.80
C ASP A 23 -11.98 -17.43 32.79
N ASP A 24 -10.77 -17.13 32.30
CA ASP A 24 -9.73 -16.46 33.07
C ASP A 24 -10.09 -14.98 33.27
N GLU A 25 -10.36 -14.63 34.53
CA GLU A 25 -10.74 -13.28 34.95
C GLU A 25 -9.65 -12.24 34.67
N ILE A 26 -8.37 -12.61 34.77
CA ILE A 26 -7.25 -11.70 34.47
C ILE A 26 -7.28 -11.38 32.98
N VAL A 27 -7.39 -12.41 32.12
CA VAL A 27 -7.44 -12.22 30.67
C VAL A 27 -8.64 -11.36 30.29
N ARG A 28 -9.83 -11.68 30.81
CA ARG A 28 -11.06 -10.93 30.55
C ARG A 28 -10.93 -9.45 30.95
N ASN A 29 -10.38 -9.18 32.13
CA ASN A 29 -10.16 -7.81 32.61
C ASN A 29 -9.08 -7.07 31.79
N MET A 30 -8.09 -7.77 31.22
CA MET A 30 -7.08 -7.18 30.33
C MET A 30 -7.61 -6.85 28.94
N VAL A 31 -8.55 -7.65 28.42
CA VAL A 31 -9.12 -7.45 27.07
C VAL A 31 -9.84 -6.11 26.96
N ILE A 32 -10.56 -5.67 28.00
CA ILE A 32 -11.32 -4.40 27.99
C ILE A 32 -10.44 -3.20 27.57
N PRO A 33 -9.37 -2.84 28.32
CA PRO A 33 -8.53 -1.70 27.95
C PRO A 33 -7.70 -1.93 26.67
N MET A 34 -7.44 -3.18 26.29
CA MET A 34 -6.76 -3.49 25.02
C MET A 34 -7.67 -3.28 23.82
N LYS A 35 -8.94 -3.68 23.93
CA LYS A 35 -9.97 -3.49 22.90
C LYS A 35 -10.30 -2.01 22.73
N GLU A 36 -10.45 -1.24 23.80
CA GLU A 36 -10.64 0.21 23.72
C GLU A 36 -9.51 0.90 22.93
N LYS A 37 -8.25 0.51 23.16
CA LYS A 37 -7.10 1.05 22.41
C LYS A 37 -7.10 0.58 20.96
N PHE A 38 -7.44 -0.68 20.72
CA PHE A 38 -7.52 -1.24 19.38
C PHE A 38 -8.60 -0.53 18.56
N ASP A 39 -9.82 -0.39 19.09
CA ASP A 39 -10.95 0.22 18.41
C ASP A 39 -10.65 1.69 18.08
N LYS A 40 -10.06 2.44 19.02
CA LYS A 40 -9.62 3.82 18.76
C LYS A 40 -8.64 3.91 17.59
N TYR A 41 -7.63 3.04 17.56
CA TYR A 41 -6.67 2.99 16.46
C TYR A 41 -7.38 2.60 15.16
N TRP A 42 -8.22 1.56 15.21
CA TRP A 42 -8.92 1.00 14.06
C TRP A 42 -9.85 2.00 13.37
N GLU A 43 -10.59 2.81 14.13
CA GLU A 43 -11.44 3.87 13.58
C GLU A 43 -10.63 4.87 12.73
N GLU A 44 -9.38 5.15 13.09
CA GLU A 44 -8.52 6.10 12.36
C GLU A 44 -7.89 5.49 11.09
N VAL A 45 -7.55 4.19 11.12
CA VAL A 45 -6.73 3.56 10.06
C VAL A 45 -7.46 2.54 9.19
N SER A 46 -8.67 2.12 9.56
CA SER A 46 -9.41 1.02 8.90
C SER A 46 -9.58 1.23 7.40
N ASP A 47 -9.84 2.45 6.95
CA ASP A 47 -9.94 2.79 5.53
C ASP A 47 -8.63 2.56 4.77
N LEU A 48 -7.52 3.01 5.36
CA LEU A 48 -6.20 2.84 4.76
C LEU A 48 -5.84 1.35 4.70
N PHE A 49 -6.18 0.60 5.74
CA PHE A 49 -6.03 -0.86 5.75
C PHE A 49 -6.85 -1.53 4.65
N ALA A 50 -8.11 -1.15 4.49
CA ALA A 50 -8.97 -1.69 3.45
C ALA A 50 -8.41 -1.38 2.06
N ILE A 51 -7.97 -0.15 1.81
CA ILE A 51 -7.38 0.26 0.53
C ILE A 51 -6.06 -0.48 0.25
N THR A 52 -5.17 -0.58 1.23
CA THR A 52 -3.89 -1.28 1.07
C THR A 52 -4.08 -2.78 0.86
N ALA A 53 -5.04 -3.41 1.54
CA ALA A 53 -5.44 -4.80 1.29
C ALA A 53 -5.95 -4.98 -0.15
N VAL A 54 -6.75 -4.05 -0.67
CA VAL A 54 -7.20 -4.10 -2.07
C VAL A 54 -6.02 -4.03 -3.04
N PHE A 55 -4.97 -3.28 -2.73
CA PHE A 55 -3.75 -3.19 -3.56
C PHE A 55 -2.74 -4.31 -3.32
N ASP A 56 -2.99 -5.26 -2.42
CA ASP A 56 -2.30 -6.55 -2.45
C ASP A 56 -2.99 -7.44 -3.51
N PRO A 57 -2.29 -7.81 -4.61
CA PRO A 57 -2.88 -8.60 -5.70
C PRO A 57 -3.43 -9.95 -5.27
N ARG A 58 -3.04 -10.44 -4.09
CA ARG A 58 -3.50 -11.72 -3.53
C ARG A 58 -4.76 -11.59 -2.67
N LEU A 59 -5.07 -10.39 -2.17
CA LEU A 59 -6.22 -10.17 -1.29
C LEU A 59 -7.41 -9.60 -2.06
N LYS A 60 -7.21 -8.44 -2.71
CA LYS A 60 -8.24 -7.71 -3.46
C LYS A 60 -9.54 -7.48 -2.65
N LEU A 61 -10.59 -7.03 -3.35
CA LEU A 61 -11.91 -6.76 -2.76
C LEU A 61 -12.55 -7.95 -2.03
N PRO A 62 -12.47 -9.21 -2.53
CA PRO A 62 -13.16 -10.34 -1.90
C PRO A 62 -12.70 -10.59 -0.45
N VAL A 63 -11.40 -10.49 -0.18
CA VAL A 63 -10.89 -10.67 1.19
C VAL A 63 -11.33 -9.53 2.09
N VAL A 64 -11.35 -8.28 1.60
CA VAL A 64 -11.84 -7.15 2.38
C VAL A 64 -13.32 -7.29 2.69
N GLU A 65 -14.13 -7.69 1.72
CA GLU A 65 -15.56 -7.96 1.89
C GLU A 65 -15.82 -9.06 2.93
N TYR A 66 -15.03 -10.14 2.87
CA TYR A 66 -15.07 -11.22 3.87
C TYR A 66 -14.75 -10.70 5.28
N CYS A 67 -13.66 -9.93 5.43
CA CYS A 67 -13.27 -9.35 6.70
C CYS A 67 -14.35 -8.40 7.26
N LEU A 68 -14.89 -7.51 6.42
CA LEU A 68 -15.95 -6.59 6.82
C LEU A 68 -17.22 -7.32 7.26
N GLY A 69 -17.63 -8.37 6.53
CA GLY A 69 -18.78 -9.18 6.89
C GLY A 69 -18.59 -9.97 8.19
N ARG A 70 -17.34 -10.36 8.49
CA ARG A 70 -16.99 -11.02 9.74
C ARG A 70 -17.00 -10.09 10.96
N LEU A 71 -16.64 -8.83 10.76
CA LEU A 71 -16.68 -7.78 11.77
C LEU A 71 -18.11 -7.36 12.08
N ASP A 72 -18.85 -6.97 11.05
CA ASP A 72 -20.23 -6.54 11.18
C ASP A 72 -20.96 -6.69 9.85
N MET A 73 -21.79 -7.73 9.77
CA MET A 73 -22.54 -8.05 8.57
C MET A 73 -23.58 -6.96 8.23
N SER A 74 -24.05 -6.19 9.21
CA SER A 74 -25.07 -5.15 9.01
C SER A 74 -24.51 -3.89 8.34
N THR A 75 -23.25 -3.54 8.60
CA THR A 75 -22.58 -2.36 8.00
C THR A 75 -21.71 -2.69 6.79
N ARG A 76 -21.55 -3.98 6.45
CA ARG A 76 -20.68 -4.48 5.37
C ARG A 76 -20.90 -3.78 4.03
N ASP A 77 -22.14 -3.72 3.55
CA ASP A 77 -22.45 -3.20 2.22
C ASP A 77 -22.16 -1.70 2.12
N GLU A 78 -22.50 -0.95 3.16
CA GLU A 78 -22.21 0.49 3.23
C GLU A 78 -20.70 0.75 3.31
N LYS A 79 -19.97 -0.02 4.13
CA LYS A 79 -18.50 0.06 4.19
C LYS A 79 -17.85 -0.30 2.85
N MET A 80 -18.38 -1.31 2.14
CA MET A 80 -17.87 -1.70 0.83
C MET A 80 -18.13 -0.65 -0.24
N LYS A 81 -19.31 -0.03 -0.22
CA LYS A 81 -19.65 1.10 -1.10
C LYS A 81 -18.75 2.30 -0.84
N ASN A 82 -18.52 2.64 0.43
CA ASN A 82 -17.62 3.71 0.84
C ASN A 82 -16.17 3.44 0.39
N LEU A 83 -15.69 2.20 0.55
CA LEU A 83 -14.37 1.78 0.07
C LEU A 83 -14.21 1.98 -1.45
N HIS A 84 -15.19 1.57 -2.25
CA HIS A 84 -15.17 1.79 -3.70
C HIS A 84 -15.12 3.29 -4.05
N LEU A 85 -15.90 4.12 -3.34
CA LEU A 85 -15.90 5.56 -3.54
C LEU A 85 -14.54 6.17 -3.21
N LYS A 86 -13.91 5.76 -2.11
CA LYS A 86 -12.57 6.20 -1.69
C LYS A 86 -11.51 5.79 -2.70
N LEU A 87 -11.51 4.53 -3.17
CA LEU A 87 -10.60 4.04 -4.21
C LEU A 87 -10.72 4.87 -5.50
N LYS A 88 -11.95 5.13 -5.95
CA LYS A 88 -12.21 5.93 -7.15
C LYS A 88 -11.72 7.37 -6.98
N THR A 89 -12.07 8.01 -5.87
CA THR A 89 -11.68 9.40 -5.56
C THR A 89 -10.16 9.54 -5.50
N LEU A 90 -9.49 8.58 -4.86
CA LEU A 90 -8.04 8.54 -4.75
C LEU A 90 -7.39 8.41 -6.13
N PHE A 91 -7.86 7.47 -6.95
CA PHE A 91 -7.38 7.29 -8.32
C PHE A 91 -7.54 8.54 -9.17
N GLU A 92 -8.71 9.20 -9.12
CA GLU A 92 -8.95 10.45 -9.85
C GLU A 92 -8.02 11.58 -9.42
N SER A 93 -7.64 11.64 -8.14
CA SER A 93 -6.71 12.66 -7.65
C SER A 93 -5.28 12.47 -8.19
N TYR A 94 -4.84 11.22 -8.34
CA TYR A 94 -3.55 10.88 -8.94
C TYR A 94 -3.54 11.10 -10.46
N ASP A 95 -4.61 10.71 -11.16
CA ASP A 95 -4.74 10.90 -12.61
C ASP A 95 -4.73 12.39 -13.00
N LYS A 96 -5.39 13.25 -12.22
CA LYS A 96 -5.35 14.71 -12.41
C LYS A 96 -3.94 15.28 -12.22
N LYS A 97 -3.19 14.80 -11.22
CA LYS A 97 -1.81 15.24 -10.92
C LYS A 97 -0.81 14.82 -12.00
N SER A 98 -1.00 13.63 -12.60
CA SER A 98 -0.18 13.18 -13.73
C SER A 98 -0.37 14.10 -14.94
N LYS A 99 -1.63 14.38 -15.32
CA LYS A 99 -1.96 15.22 -16.48
C LYS A 99 -1.52 16.67 -16.35
N SER A 100 -1.55 17.24 -15.14
CA SER A 100 -1.06 18.61 -14.90
C SER A 100 0.46 18.73 -15.00
N THR A 101 1.19 17.65 -14.71
CA THR A 101 2.66 17.62 -14.78
C THR A 101 3.17 17.46 -16.23
N SER A 102 2.36 16.89 -17.13
CA SER A 102 2.73 16.65 -18.54
C SER A 102 2.61 17.85 -19.50
N CYS A 103 2.24 19.04 -19.02
CA CYS A 103 2.08 20.23 -19.88
C CYS A 103 3.37 21.06 -19.96
N SER A 104 4.42 20.52 -20.60
CA SER A 104 5.57 21.27 -21.10
C SER A 104 6.30 20.43 -22.15
N THR A 105 5.78 20.45 -23.37
CA THR A 105 6.59 20.21 -24.56
C THR A 105 6.03 21.10 -25.66
N GLU A 106 6.88 21.99 -26.19
CA GLU A 106 6.55 22.92 -27.26
C GLU A 106 5.92 22.22 -28.47
N PRO A 107 5.05 22.92 -29.23
CA PRO A 107 4.41 22.35 -30.41
C PRO A 107 5.45 22.12 -31.51
N ARG A 108 5.88 20.88 -31.69
CA ARG A 108 6.51 20.47 -32.95
C ARG A 108 5.42 20.36 -34.01
N VAL A 109 5.53 21.24 -35.02
CA VAL A 109 4.74 21.25 -36.25
C VAL A 109 4.68 19.83 -36.83
N MET A 110 3.48 19.23 -36.89
CA MET A 110 3.23 18.02 -37.66
C MET A 110 3.13 18.43 -39.14
N ASP A 111 4.13 18.06 -39.92
CA ASP A 111 4.01 18.02 -41.37
C ASP A 111 3.08 16.85 -41.75
N GLN A 112 1.97 17.17 -42.38
CA GLN A 112 0.98 16.19 -42.83
C GLN A 112 1.48 15.53 -44.12
N GLN A 113 2.22 14.42 -43.99
CA GLN A 113 2.39 13.50 -45.12
C GLN A 113 1.30 12.44 -45.12
N ASN A 114 0.44 12.59 -46.12
CA ASN A 114 -0.63 11.70 -46.53
C ASN A 114 -0.04 10.31 -46.88
N VAL A 115 -0.29 9.27 -46.07
CA VAL A 115 0.01 7.89 -46.44
C VAL A 115 -1.27 7.06 -46.49
N ARG A 116 -1.62 6.78 -47.73
CA ARG A 116 -2.65 5.88 -48.23
C ARG A 116 -2.38 4.44 -47.78
N GLY A 117 -3.46 3.67 -47.60
CA GLY A 117 -3.51 2.34 -47.00
C GLY A 117 -2.38 1.34 -47.30
N GLY A 118 -1.94 0.65 -46.24
CA GLY A 118 -1.03 -0.51 -46.21
C GLY A 118 -1.31 -1.39 -44.97
N PRO A 119 -0.88 -2.66 -44.94
CA PRO A 119 -1.69 -3.80 -44.48
C PRO A 119 -1.74 -4.05 -42.96
N LYS A 120 -2.77 -4.79 -42.55
CA LYS A 120 -2.99 -5.37 -41.22
C LYS A 120 -1.70 -6.01 -40.66
N GLY A 121 -1.25 -5.53 -39.49
CA GLY A 121 -0.66 -6.41 -38.47
C GLY A 121 0.81 -6.27 -38.10
N THR A 122 1.57 -5.29 -38.59
CA THR A 122 3.00 -5.15 -38.22
C THR A 122 3.30 -3.84 -37.50
N PHE A 123 3.81 -3.95 -36.27
CA PHE A 123 4.31 -2.83 -35.46
C PHE A 123 5.58 -2.25 -36.09
N ALA A 124 5.67 -0.93 -36.26
CA ALA A 124 6.79 -0.32 -36.98
C ALA A 124 8.09 -0.28 -36.15
N ASN A 125 8.01 -0.38 -34.83
CA ASN A 125 9.14 -0.59 -33.93
C ASN A 125 8.68 -1.18 -32.58
N TYR A 126 9.64 -1.57 -31.73
CA TYR A 126 9.36 -2.08 -30.38
C TYR A 126 8.55 -1.09 -29.52
N GLY A 127 8.73 0.22 -29.72
CA GLY A 127 7.96 1.26 -29.04
C GLY A 127 6.48 1.25 -29.43
N ASP A 128 6.16 1.06 -30.71
CA ASP A 128 4.79 0.98 -31.22
C ASP A 128 4.05 -0.25 -30.70
N PHE A 129 4.76 -1.36 -30.51
CA PHE A 129 4.23 -2.56 -29.87
C PHE A 129 3.81 -2.30 -28.41
N PHE A 130 4.67 -1.62 -27.64
CA PHE A 130 4.36 -1.23 -26.27
C PHE A 130 3.27 -0.16 -26.17
N ALA A 131 3.26 0.80 -27.11
CA ALA A 131 2.23 1.83 -27.20
C ALA A 131 0.85 1.20 -27.49
N PHE A 132 0.77 0.26 -28.43
CA PHE A 132 -0.46 -0.50 -28.70
C PHE A 132 -0.94 -1.30 -27.49
N ARG A 133 -0.02 -1.86 -26.68
CA ARG A 133 -0.39 -2.58 -25.46
C ARG A 133 -0.94 -1.67 -24.36
N LYS A 134 -0.39 -0.45 -24.20
CA LYS A 134 -1.02 0.59 -23.36
C LYS A 134 -2.42 0.94 -23.89
N THR A 135 -2.58 1.00 -25.21
CA THR A 135 -3.87 1.20 -25.87
C THR A 135 -4.80 -0.01 -25.72
N SER A 136 -4.34 -1.23 -25.52
CA SER A 136 -5.22 -2.41 -25.38
C SER A 136 -5.96 -2.44 -24.03
N VAL A 137 -5.36 -1.88 -22.97
CA VAL A 137 -6.05 -1.63 -21.70
C VAL A 137 -7.08 -0.52 -21.88
N ALA A 138 -6.76 0.53 -22.66
CA ALA A 138 -7.70 1.57 -23.06
C ALA A 138 -8.79 1.06 -24.04
N ALA A 139 -8.52 0.01 -24.82
CA ALA A 139 -9.45 -0.56 -25.80
C ALA A 139 -10.63 -1.30 -25.13
N SER A 140 -10.49 -1.68 -23.85
CA SER A 140 -11.60 -2.17 -23.03
C SER A 140 -12.52 -1.05 -22.52
N GLY A 141 -12.16 0.23 -22.67
CA GLY A 141 -12.88 1.37 -22.09
C GLY A 141 -12.81 1.48 -20.57
N LYS A 142 -12.02 0.61 -19.91
CA LYS A 142 -11.87 0.53 -18.46
C LYS A 142 -10.72 1.42 -17.99
N THR A 143 -10.85 2.00 -16.80
CA THR A 143 -9.73 2.68 -16.12
C THR A 143 -8.70 1.64 -15.65
N ALA A 144 -7.46 2.06 -15.41
CA ALA A 144 -6.41 1.17 -14.88
C ALA A 144 -6.83 0.53 -13.54
N LEU A 145 -7.50 1.30 -12.67
CA LEU A 145 -8.09 0.79 -11.43
C LEU A 145 -9.11 -0.32 -11.72
N GLN A 146 -10.07 -0.09 -12.63
CA GLN A 146 -11.09 -1.09 -12.94
C GLN A 146 -10.48 -2.36 -13.55
N ALA A 147 -9.51 -2.21 -14.46
CA ALA A 147 -8.80 -3.34 -15.04
C ALA A 147 -8.12 -4.20 -13.95
N TYR A 148 -7.48 -3.57 -12.95
CA TYR A 148 -6.90 -4.28 -11.82
C TYR A 148 -7.93 -4.98 -10.93
N LEU A 149 -9.04 -4.30 -10.62
CA LEU A 149 -10.11 -4.85 -9.77
C LEU A 149 -10.82 -6.04 -10.42
N ASP A 150 -10.92 -6.05 -11.75
CA ASP A 150 -11.54 -7.14 -12.52
C ASP A 150 -10.64 -8.37 -12.68
N GLU A 151 -9.33 -8.22 -12.50
CA GLU A 151 -8.40 -9.35 -12.54
C GLU A 151 -8.64 -10.29 -11.35
N PRO A 152 -8.50 -11.61 -11.52
CA PRO A 152 -8.57 -12.53 -10.40
C PRO A 152 -7.48 -12.23 -9.36
N ALA A 153 -7.72 -12.60 -8.11
CA ALA A 153 -6.69 -12.57 -7.08
C ALA A 153 -5.58 -13.58 -7.42
N LEU A 154 -4.34 -13.23 -7.12
CA LEU A 154 -3.24 -14.18 -7.17
C LEU A 154 -3.42 -15.23 -6.08
N ASP A 155 -3.06 -16.46 -6.40
CA ASP A 155 -3.06 -17.55 -5.44
C ASP A 155 -2.08 -17.25 -4.28
N MET A 156 -2.56 -17.37 -3.04
CA MET A 156 -1.77 -17.01 -1.86
C MET A 156 -0.57 -17.95 -1.66
N ASP A 157 -0.76 -19.24 -1.92
CA ASP A 157 0.26 -20.28 -1.68
C ASP A 157 1.38 -20.18 -2.71
N SER A 158 1.02 -20.00 -3.98
CA SER A 158 1.99 -19.83 -5.08
C SER A 158 2.79 -18.53 -4.97
N PHE A 159 2.24 -17.50 -4.31
CA PHE A 159 2.82 -16.17 -4.19
C PHE A 159 3.06 -15.73 -2.74
N GLU A 160 3.42 -16.66 -1.85
CA GLU A 160 3.63 -16.37 -0.43
C GLU A 160 4.72 -15.31 -0.21
N SER A 161 5.86 -15.45 -0.91
CA SER A 161 7.02 -14.57 -0.84
C SER A 161 6.95 -13.37 -1.80
N LEU A 162 5.77 -12.99 -2.26
CA LEU A 162 5.60 -11.88 -3.19
C LEU A 162 6.06 -10.56 -2.58
N ASP A 163 7.04 -9.92 -3.22
CA ASP A 163 7.31 -8.51 -3.01
C ASP A 163 6.26 -7.68 -3.76
N ILE A 164 5.28 -7.20 -3.01
CA ILE A 164 4.13 -6.45 -3.52
C ILE A 164 4.60 -5.14 -4.20
N LEU A 165 5.64 -4.47 -3.66
CA LEU A 165 6.13 -3.22 -4.24
C LEU A 165 6.85 -3.50 -5.57
N GLN A 166 7.65 -4.57 -5.60
CA GLN A 166 8.29 -4.99 -6.85
C GLN A 166 7.25 -5.43 -7.89
N TRP A 167 6.20 -6.15 -7.47
CA TRP A 167 5.11 -6.54 -8.35
C TRP A 167 4.44 -5.33 -9.00
N TRP A 168 4.13 -4.28 -8.24
CA TRP A 168 3.57 -3.05 -8.79
C TRP A 168 4.53 -2.38 -9.79
N LYS A 169 5.83 -2.31 -9.46
CA LYS A 169 6.85 -1.77 -10.38
C LYS A 169 6.92 -2.56 -11.68
N ASP A 170 6.92 -3.88 -11.60
CA ASP A 170 6.98 -4.75 -12.77
C ASP A 170 5.73 -4.62 -13.65
N ASN A 171 4.57 -4.30 -13.05
CA ASN A 171 3.29 -4.13 -13.75
C ASN A 171 2.99 -2.67 -14.18
N THR A 172 3.93 -1.73 -14.03
CA THR A 172 3.84 -0.33 -14.53
C THR A 172 3.43 -0.28 -16.00
N HIS A 173 4.00 -1.16 -16.81
CA HIS A 173 3.72 -1.19 -18.24
C HIS A 173 2.28 -1.61 -18.60
N ARG A 174 1.54 -2.25 -17.68
CA ARG A 174 0.12 -2.63 -17.85
C ARG A 174 -0.82 -1.54 -17.37
N PHE A 175 -0.51 -0.91 -16.24
CA PHE A 175 -1.44 -0.02 -15.56
C PHE A 175 -1.07 1.47 -15.63
N GLY A 176 0.00 1.82 -16.35
CA GLY A 176 0.44 3.21 -16.50
C GLY A 176 0.92 3.79 -15.16
N ASP A 177 0.34 4.91 -14.74
CA ASP A 177 0.72 5.62 -13.51
C ASP A 177 0.06 5.05 -12.24
N PHE A 178 -0.92 4.16 -12.39
CA PHE A 178 -1.63 3.55 -11.26
C PHE A 178 -0.71 2.84 -10.25
N PRO A 179 0.34 2.11 -10.66
CA PRO A 179 1.24 1.45 -9.73
C PRO A 179 2.03 2.41 -8.84
N ALA A 180 2.26 3.66 -9.27
CA ALA A 180 2.88 4.68 -8.41
C ALA A 180 1.98 5.01 -7.22
N MET A 181 0.68 5.20 -7.46
CA MET A 181 -0.32 5.39 -6.39
C MET A 181 -0.37 4.19 -5.44
N ALA A 182 -0.40 2.97 -5.98
CA ALA A 182 -0.40 1.77 -5.16
C ALA A 182 0.87 1.69 -4.30
N CYS A 183 2.05 1.96 -4.87
CA CYS A 183 3.31 1.99 -4.13
C CYS A 183 3.34 3.04 -3.03
N ASP A 184 2.84 4.26 -3.30
CA ASP A 184 2.78 5.34 -2.30
C ASP A 184 1.96 4.92 -1.08
N LEU A 185 0.81 4.27 -1.29
CA LEU A 185 -0.05 3.79 -0.21
C LEU A 185 0.52 2.58 0.53
N LEU A 186 1.08 1.61 -0.21
CA LEU A 186 1.68 0.41 0.36
C LEU A 186 2.96 0.69 1.13
N SER A 187 3.59 1.84 0.90
CA SER A 187 4.81 2.28 1.60
C SER A 187 4.51 3.03 2.90
N ILE A 188 3.23 3.34 3.20
CA ILE A 188 2.86 4.00 4.44
C ILE A 188 3.13 3.05 5.62
N PRO A 189 4.00 3.43 6.58
CA PRO A 189 4.23 2.61 7.76
C PRO A 189 2.96 2.58 8.61
N ILE A 190 2.50 1.37 8.93
CA ILE A 190 1.28 1.14 9.70
C ILE A 190 1.47 1.45 11.18
N THR A 191 2.68 1.29 11.71
CA THR A 191 2.98 1.46 13.13
C THR A 191 3.99 2.58 13.38
N THR A 192 3.82 3.29 14.50
CA THR A 192 4.79 4.26 15.03
C THR A 192 6.13 3.63 15.44
N VAL A 193 6.22 2.31 15.53
CA VAL A 193 7.47 1.60 15.89
C VAL A 193 8.65 1.95 14.97
N ALA A 194 8.39 2.31 13.70
CA ALA A 194 9.43 2.81 12.79
C ALA A 194 10.09 4.13 13.28
N SER A 195 9.28 5.04 13.84
CA SER A 195 9.80 6.27 14.43
C SER A 195 10.45 6.00 15.78
N GLU A 196 9.90 5.12 16.62
CA GLU A 196 10.52 4.72 17.89
C GLU A 196 11.88 4.02 17.70
N SER A 197 12.02 3.16 16.69
CA SER A 197 13.32 2.59 16.29
C SER A 197 14.28 3.70 15.88
N SER A 198 13.82 4.67 15.08
CA SER A 198 14.60 5.85 14.70
C SER A 198 14.99 6.73 15.89
N PHE A 199 14.13 6.87 16.90
CA PHE A 199 14.40 7.61 18.14
C PHE A 199 15.31 6.84 19.11
N SER A 200 15.16 5.52 19.21
CA SER A 200 16.08 4.64 19.95
C SER A 200 17.48 4.70 19.35
N ILE A 201 17.58 4.69 18.02
CA ILE A 201 18.79 5.00 17.28
C ILE A 201 19.28 6.43 17.56
N GLY A 202 18.36 7.40 17.58
CA GLY A 202 18.61 8.78 17.94
C GLY A 202 19.23 8.94 19.32
N SER A 203 18.91 8.07 20.29
CA SER A 203 19.54 8.04 21.62
C SER A 203 21.03 7.67 21.58
N ARG A 204 21.48 6.96 20.54
CA ARG A 204 22.92 6.70 20.31
C ARG A 204 23.63 7.94 19.75
N VAL A 205 22.90 8.80 19.03
CA VAL A 205 23.39 10.09 18.50
C VAL A 205 23.36 11.17 19.59
N LEU A 206 22.31 11.18 20.42
CA LEU A 206 22.09 12.06 21.56
C LEU A 206 22.19 11.27 22.88
N ASN A 207 23.37 11.22 23.46
CA ASN A 207 23.58 10.66 24.80
C ASN A 207 23.81 11.78 25.84
N LYS A 208 23.86 11.44 27.14
CA LYS A 208 24.07 12.41 28.24
C LYS A 208 25.31 13.31 28.07
N TYR A 209 26.29 12.88 27.29
CA TYR A 209 27.55 13.59 27.03
C TYR A 209 27.58 14.33 25.67
N ARG A 210 26.57 14.12 24.80
CA ARG A 210 26.43 14.70 23.44
C ARG A 210 25.13 15.49 23.25
N SER A 211 24.56 16.01 24.34
CA SER A 211 23.32 16.79 24.35
C SER A 211 23.44 18.23 23.83
N ARG A 212 24.63 18.68 23.43
CA ARG A 212 24.90 20.05 22.96
C ARG A 212 24.78 20.23 21.43
N LEU A 213 24.31 19.20 20.72
CA LEU A 213 24.08 19.29 19.27
C LEU A 213 22.84 20.12 18.98
N LEU A 214 22.95 21.05 18.03
CA LEU A 214 21.78 21.77 17.52
C LEU A 214 20.79 20.79 16.87
N PRO A 215 19.47 20.99 17.00
CA PRO A 215 18.46 20.09 16.42
C PRO A 215 18.67 19.81 14.94
N LYS A 216 19.10 20.81 14.16
CA LYS A 216 19.43 20.68 12.73
C LYS A 216 20.56 19.68 12.47
N ASN A 217 21.57 19.64 13.33
CA ASN A 217 22.70 18.73 13.20
C ASN A 217 22.33 17.30 13.62
N VAL A 218 21.48 17.16 14.63
CA VAL A 218 20.90 15.86 15.01
C VAL A 218 20.10 15.28 13.86
N GLN A 219 19.21 16.08 13.26
CA GLN A 219 18.43 15.67 12.10
C GLN A 219 19.34 15.26 10.94
N ALA A 220 20.35 16.08 10.60
CA ALA A 220 21.30 15.75 9.55
C ALA A 220 22.02 14.41 9.82
N LEU A 221 22.47 14.17 11.05
CA LEU A 221 23.14 12.92 11.43
C LEU A 221 22.21 11.70 11.33
N ILE A 222 20.96 11.82 11.79
CA ILE A 222 19.97 10.73 11.70
C ILE A 222 19.62 10.46 10.23
N CYS A 223 19.34 11.51 9.44
CA CYS A 223 19.02 11.39 8.02
C CYS A 223 20.19 10.79 7.22
N SER A 224 21.42 11.27 7.41
CA SER A 224 22.60 10.73 6.74
C SER A 224 22.87 9.28 7.13
N ARG A 225 22.66 8.92 8.40
CA ARG A 225 22.76 7.51 8.83
C ARG A 225 21.71 6.65 8.12
N ASN A 226 20.44 7.03 8.18
CA ASN A 226 19.35 6.26 7.57
C ASN A 226 19.54 6.13 6.05
N TRP A 227 20.06 7.16 5.40
CA TRP A 227 20.41 7.12 3.98
C TRP A 227 21.54 6.13 3.66
N LEU A 228 22.58 6.08 4.49
CA LEU A 228 23.75 5.22 4.26
C LEU A 228 23.53 3.77 4.69
N LYS A 229 22.75 3.54 5.74
CA LYS A 229 22.59 2.21 6.37
C LYS A 229 21.20 1.61 6.20
N GLY A 230 20.26 2.33 5.58
CA GLY A 230 18.85 1.97 5.62
C GLY A 230 18.29 2.05 7.04
N PHE A 231 17.11 1.45 7.22
CA PHE A 231 16.53 1.25 8.54
C PHE A 231 16.98 -0.13 9.06
N GLU A 232 17.76 -0.18 10.15
CA GLU A 232 18.17 -1.46 10.75
C GLU A 232 16.94 -2.19 11.32
N ALA A 233 16.71 -3.44 10.87
CA ALA A 233 15.78 -4.36 11.51
C ALA A 233 16.36 -4.79 12.87
N TYR A 234 15.58 -4.65 13.94
CA TYR A 234 15.96 -5.17 15.25
C TYR A 234 15.75 -6.68 15.28
N ASP A 235 16.85 -7.45 15.29
CA ASP A 235 16.80 -8.84 15.70
C ASP A 235 16.90 -8.89 17.24
N HIS A 236 15.75 -9.09 17.90
CA HIS A 236 15.71 -9.50 19.31
C HIS A 236 15.14 -10.90 19.36
N GLY A 237 15.95 -11.81 19.90
CA GLY A 237 15.75 -13.25 19.84
C GLY A 237 14.38 -13.71 20.34
N LYS A 238 13.80 -14.63 19.56
CA LYS A 238 12.85 -15.68 19.96
C LYS A 238 11.92 -15.33 21.12
N LEU A 239 10.97 -14.43 20.88
CA LEU A 239 9.61 -14.44 21.43
C LEU A 239 8.80 -13.43 20.60
N PHE A 240 7.91 -13.95 19.74
CA PHE A 240 7.04 -13.21 18.81
C PHE A 240 7.78 -12.26 17.85
N THR A 241 8.40 -12.85 16.83
CA THR A 241 9.08 -12.14 15.75
C THR A 241 8.09 -11.37 14.87
N LEU A 242 7.85 -10.10 15.20
CA LEU A 242 7.38 -9.09 14.24
C LEU A 242 8.52 -8.85 13.25
N HIS A 243 8.54 -9.61 12.16
CA HIS A 243 9.37 -9.28 11.01
C HIS A 243 8.84 -7.99 10.36
N ILE A 244 9.41 -6.87 10.79
CA ILE A 244 9.29 -5.57 10.12
C ILE A 244 10.72 -5.14 9.79
N PHE A 245 10.89 -4.83 8.50
CA PHE A 245 12.11 -4.49 7.75
C PHE A 245 12.90 -5.69 7.21
#